data_AF-A0A0K2JIF3-F1
#
_entry.id   AF-A0A0K2JIF3-F1
#
_cell.length_a   1.000
_cell.length_b   1.000
_cell.length_c   1.000
_cell.angle_alpha   90.00
_cell.angle_beta   90.00
_cell.angle_gamma   90.00
#
_symmetry.space_group_name_H-M   'P 1'
#
loop_
_entity.id
_entity.type
_entity.pdbx_description
1 polymer ?
#
loop_
_entity_poly.entity_id
_entity_poly.type
_entity_poly.pdbx_seq_one_letter_code
_entity_poly.pdbx_strand_id
1 'polypeptide(L)' 'MNSESRYWFPKGIDFNNVSQQKIDWVANIINDKLWSCLTWISAKEMFLQNI' A
#
# COMPACT_ATOMS: atom_id res chain seq x y z
N MET A 1 -0.42 -7.29 8.74
CA MET A 1 -1.26 -6.29 8.04
C MET A 1 -0.69 -4.90 8.34
N ASN A 2 -0.12 -4.25 7.33
CA ASN A 2 0.58 -2.95 7.43
C ASN A 2 -0.36 -1.87 8.02
N SER A 3 0.15 -0.89 8.75
CA SER A 3 -0.68 0.16 9.38
C SER A 3 -1.55 0.89 8.35
N GLU A 4 -0.98 1.18 7.18
CA GLU A 4 -1.67 1.82 6.05
C GLU A 4 -2.86 1.01 5.55
N SER A 5 -2.74 -0.32 5.46
CA SER A 5 -3.86 -1.15 5.01
C SER A 5 -5.05 -1.10 5.97
N ARG A 6 -4.82 -0.86 7.28
CA ARG A 6 -5.90 -0.70 8.27
C ARG A 6 -6.59 0.67 8.19
N TYR A 7 -5.95 1.65 7.55
CA TYR A 7 -6.58 2.94 7.25
C TYR A 7 -7.61 2.77 6.12
N TRP A 8 -7.26 2.02 5.07
CA TRP A 8 -8.11 1.82 3.90
C TRP A 8 -9.17 0.72 4.07
N PHE A 9 -8.90 -0.25 4.95
CA PHE A 9 -9.79 -1.38 5.18
C PHE A 9 -10.22 -1.46 6.65
N PRO A 10 -11.53 -1.64 6.93
CA PRO A 10 -12.01 -1.76 8.28
C PRO A 10 -11.44 -3.01 8.96
N LYS A 11 -11.33 -2.95 10.29
CA LYS A 11 -10.88 -4.09 11.09
C LYS A 11 -11.86 -5.25 10.92
N GLY A 12 -11.33 -6.45 10.68
CA GLY A 12 -12.14 -7.66 10.49
C GLY A 12 -12.75 -7.81 9.11
N ILE A 13 -12.30 -7.04 8.11
CA ILE A 13 -12.70 -7.28 6.73
C ILE A 13 -12.21 -8.65 6.25
N ASP A 14 -13.08 -9.35 5.52
CA ASP A 14 -12.70 -10.53 4.75
C ASP A 14 -12.30 -10.09 3.34
N PHE A 15 -11.01 -10.19 3.02
CA PHE A 15 -10.48 -9.80 1.72
C PHE A 15 -10.99 -10.67 0.57
N ASN A 16 -11.51 -11.88 0.84
CA ASN A 16 -12.14 -12.72 -0.20
C ASN A 16 -13.41 -12.08 -0.76
N ASN A 17 -14.05 -11.19 0.01
CA ASN A 17 -15.24 -10.45 -0.38
C ASN A 17 -14.93 -9.04 -0.90
N VAL A 18 -13.65 -8.69 -1.07
CA VAL A 18 -13.20 -7.42 -1.63
C VAL A 18 -12.77 -7.67 -3.07
N SER A 19 -13.23 -6.83 -4.01
CA SER A 19 -12.82 -6.95 -5.39
C SER A 19 -11.31 -6.72 -5.54
N GLN A 20 -10.67 -7.52 -6.39
CA GLN A 20 -9.24 -7.38 -6.67
C GLN A 20 -8.89 -5.95 -7.13
N GLN A 21 -9.75 -5.33 -7.94
CA GLN A 21 -9.59 -3.94 -8.38
C GLN A 21 -9.45 -2.95 -7.20
N LYS A 22 -10.21 -3.13 -6.12
CA LYS A 22 -10.11 -2.27 -4.93
C LYS A 22 -8.82 -2.53 -4.18
N ILE A 23 -8.39 -3.78 -4.08
CA ILE A 23 -7.12 -4.15 -3.47
C ILE A 23 -5.95 -3.52 -4.24
N ASP A 24 -5.95 -3.66 -5.56
CA ASP A 24 -4.93 -3.11 -6.45
C ASP A 24 -4.88 -1.58 -6.37
N TRP A 25 -6.04 -0.94 -6.33
CA TRP A 25 -6.13 0.51 -6.17
C TRP A 25 -5.51 0.99 -4.85
N VAL A 26 -5.83 0.34 -3.73
CA VAL A 26 -5.21 0.65 -2.42
C VAL A 26 -3.71 0.38 -2.44
N ALA A 27 -3.29 -0.74 -3.04
CA ALA A 27 -1.87 -1.08 -3.14
C ALA A 27 -1.10 -0.02 -3.93
N ASN A 28 -1.64 0.48 -5.04
CA ASN A 28 -1.02 1.56 -5.81
C ASN A 28 -0.87 2.84 -4.98
N ILE A 29 -1.88 3.24 -4.22
CA ILE A 29 -1.80 4.42 -3.34
C ILE A 29 -0.67 4.24 -2.31
N ILE A 30 -0.59 3.08 -1.66
CA ILE A 30 0.43 2.82 -0.64
C ILE A 30 1.83 2.79 -1.28
N ASN A 31 1.95 2.20 -2.46
CA ASN A 31 3.22 2.06 -3.17
C ASN A 31 3.74 3.38 -3.72
N ASP A 32 2.85 4.28 -4.17
CA ASP A 32 3.21 5.60 -4.70
C ASP A 32 3.32 6.68 -3.59
N LYS A 33 2.88 6.38 -2.36
CA LYS A 33 3.02 7.28 -1.20
C LYS A 33 4.49 7.54 -0.90
N LEU A 34 4.86 8.82 -0.79
CA LEU A 34 6.19 9.24 -0.35
C LEU A 34 6.34 9.05 1.15
N TRP A 35 7.49 8.51 1.55
CA TRP A 35 7.81 8.27 2.95
C TRP A 35 8.98 9.13 3.39
N SER A 36 8.80 9.94 4.42
CA SER A 36 9.87 10.76 4.99
C SER A 36 11.04 9.92 5.51
N CYS A 37 10.75 8.71 6.02
CA CYS A 37 11.77 7.75 6.46
C CYS A 37 12.55 7.10 5.31
N LEU A 38 12.11 7.25 4.06
CA LEU A 38 12.81 6.79 2.86
C LEU A 38 13.44 7.97 2.09
N THR A 39 13.72 9.10 2.75
CA THR A 39 14.24 10.30 2.07
C THR A 39 13.26 10.83 1.02
N TRP A 40 11.96 10.79 1.34
CA TRP A 40 10.88 11.28 0.48
C TRP A 40 10.78 10.58 -0.88
N ILE A 41 11.17 9.32 -0.96
CA ILE A 41 10.87 8.45 -2.09
C ILE A 41 9.73 7.50 -1.74
N SER A 42 9.07 6.98 -2.77
CA SER A 42 8.01 6.00 -2.63
C SER A 42 8.57 4.58 -2.38
N ALA A 43 7.74 3.70 -1.82
CA ALA A 43 8.14 2.30 -1.64
C ALA A 43 8.42 1.61 -2.98
N LYS A 44 7.68 2.01 -4.03
CA LYS A 44 7.89 1.55 -5.40
C LYS A 44 9.24 1.97 -5.96
N GLU A 45 9.62 3.24 -5.81
CA GLU A 45 10.92 3.73 -6.27
C GLU A 45 12.08 3.05 -5.52
N MET A 46 11.95 2.91 -4.20
CA MET A 46 12.94 2.21 -3.38
C MET A 46 13.12 0.76 -3.86
N PHE A 47 12.04 0.05 -4.15
CA PHE A 47 12.11 -1.33 -4.65
C PHE A 47 12.83 -1.41 -6.00
N LEU A 48 12.52 -0.51 -6.94
CA LEU A 48 13.14 -0.48 -8.27
C LEU A 48 14.62 -0.09 -8.23
N GLN A 49 15.05 0.71 -7.26
CA GLN A 49 16.46 1.09 -7.09
C GLN A 49 17.34 -0.02 -6.49
N ASN A 50 16.73 -1.01 -5.85
CA ASN A 50 17.43 -2.12 -5.19
C ASN A 50 17.46 -3.42 -6.04
N ILE A 51 17.17 -3.31 -7.34
CA ILE A 51 17.25 -4.39 -8.35
C ILE A 51 18.30 -4.02 -9.38
#